data_AF-A0A1H7XW92-F1
#
_entry.id   AF-A0A1H7XW92-F1
#
_cell.length_a   1.000
_cell.length_b   1.000
_cell.length_c   1.000
_cell.angle_alpha   90.00
_cell.angle_beta   90.00
_cell.angle_gamma   90.00
#
_symmetry.space_group_name_H-M   'P 1'
#
loop_
_entity.id
_entity.type
_entity.pdbx_description
1 polymer ?
#
loop_
_entity_poly.entity_id
_entity_poly.type
_entity_poly.pdbx_seq_one_letter_code
_entity_poly.pdbx_strand_id
1 'polypeptide(L)'
;MSHTRFARISLLLAAIGLNAAPAMLGLAPVHAAEEKKAEAPKDAVRPEIYKLIDPAQTKPLLDAKNYTEFQSRIDQVAAMPNLTPYETFVLNQLRVQLGQASGNQQMTIDGLIAMIDSGRLPQDNKLRFIDAIAGIYYSNLKDFDNAIKWFERYGVESGDKVKQRPFIVRSYFLKNDFATAKVEALKDIEAAKASGATPSKDTLNLLGNVGIKTKDTELYLQAVEELTRYYPTEDYWNDLLNRTRGKKTYNNRLDLDLVRLKAVTVPSKMEPEDYAEQAELSVLGGFFTEAKIAMDKGYPNGIPAGKDKAALQKIRDSANKGAADDAKNIDSGIAPAQKSKDGVGLVNLGYNYVTLGQFDKGVDLMKQGIAKGVSKNPEDAKLRLGYALAMAGKKDESLAVLKPLAVGTDPRADLARYWIMYQTGPKIGAAEAK
;
A
#
# COMPACT_ATOMS: atom_id res chain seq x y z
N MET A 1 12.25 -7.37 10.29
CA MET A 1 12.41 -8.83 10.04
C MET A 1 12.98 -9.05 8.64
N SER A 2 13.96 -9.94 8.53
CA SER A 2 14.79 -10.19 7.34
C SER A 2 14.06 -11.04 6.30
N HIS A 3 13.68 -10.46 5.15
CA HIS A 3 13.39 -11.22 3.93
C HIS A 3 13.60 -10.35 2.67
N THR A 4 14.86 -10.03 2.36
CA THR A 4 15.26 -9.66 0.99
C THR A 4 16.03 -10.82 0.38
N ARG A 5 15.30 -11.85 -0.06
CA ARG A 5 15.83 -12.78 -1.06
C ARG A 5 15.85 -12.04 -2.40
N PHE A 6 16.85 -11.20 -2.61
CA PHE A 6 17.13 -10.65 -3.94
C PHE A 6 17.43 -11.82 -4.86
N ALA A 7 16.61 -11.96 -5.91
CA ALA A 7 16.88 -12.88 -6.99
C ALA A 7 18.27 -12.55 -7.53
N ARG A 8 19.24 -13.45 -7.32
CA ARG A 8 20.42 -13.51 -8.18
C ARG A 8 19.87 -13.82 -9.57
N ILE A 9 19.65 -12.78 -10.37
CA ILE A 9 19.41 -12.94 -11.80
C ILE A 9 20.77 -13.36 -12.37
N SER A 10 21.10 -14.63 -12.18
CA SER A 10 22.08 -15.31 -12.99
C SER A 10 21.46 -15.36 -14.37
N LEU A 11 21.75 -14.35 -15.20
CA LEU A 11 21.57 -14.46 -16.64
C LEU A 11 22.51 -15.57 -17.09
N LEU A 12 22.04 -16.82 -16.99
CA LEU A 12 22.59 -17.94 -17.74
C LEU A 12 22.29 -17.60 -19.20
N LEU A 13 23.19 -16.81 -19.79
CA LEU A 13 23.33 -16.67 -21.23
C LEU A 13 23.61 -18.08 -21.73
N ALA A 14 22.55 -18.77 -22.14
CA ALA A 14 22.65 -20.00 -22.90
C ALA A 14 23.67 -19.74 -24.01
N ALA A 15 24.69 -20.61 -24.09
CA ALA A 15 25.71 -20.56 -25.10
C ALA A 15 25.02 -20.57 -26.48
N ILE A 16 24.84 -19.39 -27.08
CA ILE A 16 24.56 -19.27 -28.50
C ILE A 16 25.82 -19.81 -29.15
N GLY A 17 25.72 -21.03 -29.69
CA GLY A 17 26.86 -21.85 -30.07
C GLY A 17 27.88 -21.08 -30.89
N LEU A 18 29.05 -20.84 -30.30
CA LEU A 18 30.27 -20.56 -31.06
C LEU A 18 30.59 -21.84 -31.84
N ASN A 19 30.01 -21.99 -33.02
CA ASN A 19 30.37 -23.06 -33.93
C ASN A 19 31.79 -22.79 -34.44
N ALA A 20 32.77 -23.48 -33.89
CA ALA A 20 34.05 -23.66 -34.56
C ALA A 20 33.79 -24.39 -35.88
N ALA A 21 34.12 -23.77 -37.02
CA ALA A 21 33.99 -24.40 -38.32
C ALA A 21 34.86 -25.67 -38.37
N PRO A 22 34.36 -26.83 -38.85
CA PRO A 22 35.19 -28.00 -39.06
C PRO A 22 36.17 -27.75 -40.22
N ALA A 23 37.45 -28.07 -39.99
CA ALA A 23 38.47 -28.09 -41.02
C ALA A 23 38.14 -29.16 -42.07
N MET A 24 37.92 -28.74 -43.33
CA MET A 24 37.77 -29.64 -44.48
C MET A 24 39.11 -29.74 -45.22
N LEU A 25 39.74 -30.90 -45.12
CA LEU A 25 40.81 -31.37 -46.01
C LEU A 25 40.18 -32.28 -47.07
N GLY A 26 40.45 -32.02 -48.36
CA GLY A 26 40.24 -33.01 -49.43
C GLY A 26 39.76 -32.48 -50.79
N LEU A 27 40.72 -32.31 -51.69
CA LEU A 27 40.75 -32.24 -53.17
C LEU A 27 39.48 -32.56 -54.02
N ALA A 28 39.34 -31.77 -55.10
CA ALA A 28 38.32 -31.69 -56.17
C ALA A 28 38.44 -32.81 -57.27
N PRO A 29 37.66 -32.88 -58.40
CA PRO A 29 36.87 -31.79 -59.03
C PRO A 29 35.58 -32.10 -59.90
N VAL A 30 34.93 -30.99 -60.30
CA VAL A 30 33.98 -30.71 -61.42
C VAL A 30 32.61 -31.41 -61.50
N HIS A 31 31.51 -30.64 -61.33
CA HIS A 31 30.53 -30.27 -62.38
C HIS A 31 29.37 -29.40 -61.81
N ALA A 32 28.87 -28.50 -62.68
CA ALA A 32 27.69 -27.64 -62.57
C ALA A 32 27.75 -26.45 -61.58
N ALA A 33 28.01 -25.28 -62.15
CA ALA A 33 27.77 -23.98 -61.54
C ALA A 33 26.26 -23.73 -61.45
N GLU A 34 25.65 -24.03 -60.31
CA GLU A 34 24.53 -23.25 -59.81
C GLU A 34 25.10 -22.05 -59.08
N GLU A 35 24.71 -20.83 -59.49
CA GLU A 35 24.93 -19.62 -58.70
C GLU A 35 24.27 -19.80 -57.34
N LYS A 36 25.03 -20.29 -56.36
CA LYS A 36 24.70 -20.20 -54.95
C LYS A 36 24.50 -18.72 -54.65
N LYS A 37 23.24 -18.32 -54.43
CA LYS A 37 22.91 -17.15 -53.63
C LYS A 37 23.87 -17.14 -52.44
N ALA A 38 24.73 -16.13 -52.37
CA ALA A 38 25.69 -15.99 -51.29
C ALA A 38 24.93 -16.09 -49.96
N GLU A 39 25.12 -17.21 -49.26
CA GLU A 39 24.66 -17.39 -47.89
C GLU A 39 25.20 -16.20 -47.10
N ALA A 40 24.34 -15.52 -46.33
CA ALA A 40 24.79 -14.47 -45.42
C ALA A 40 25.97 -15.02 -44.60
N PRO A 41 27.06 -14.27 -44.40
CA PRO A 41 28.24 -14.77 -43.69
C PRO A 41 27.80 -15.38 -42.36
N LYS A 42 28.12 -16.66 -42.15
CA LYS A 42 27.83 -17.33 -40.88
C LYS A 42 28.54 -16.56 -39.78
N ASP A 43 27.77 -16.11 -38.79
CA ASP A 43 28.30 -15.43 -37.61
C ASP A 43 29.41 -16.30 -36.99
N ALA A 44 30.65 -15.84 -37.08
CA ALA A 44 31.83 -16.55 -36.61
C ALA A 44 32.82 -15.57 -35.99
N VAL A 45 33.47 -16.00 -34.91
CA VAL A 45 34.57 -15.28 -34.29
C VAL A 45 35.87 -15.73 -34.94
N ARG A 46 36.72 -14.78 -35.39
CA ARG A 46 38.02 -15.13 -35.96
C ARG A 46 38.90 -15.92 -34.97
N PRO A 47 39.72 -16.88 -35.43
CA PRO A 47 40.53 -17.72 -34.55
C PRO A 47 41.44 -16.95 -33.58
N GLU A 48 42.01 -15.83 -34.02
CA GLU A 48 42.85 -14.95 -33.19
C GLU A 48 42.07 -14.32 -32.03
N ILE A 49 40.80 -13.97 -32.23
CA ILE A 49 39.92 -13.46 -31.16
C ILE A 49 39.49 -14.63 -30.27
N TYR A 50 39.10 -15.77 -30.85
CA TYR A 50 38.67 -16.95 -30.10
C TYR A 50 39.71 -17.39 -29.06
N LYS A 51 40.99 -17.39 -29.44
CA LYS A 51 42.10 -17.73 -28.51
C LYS A 51 42.14 -16.85 -27.25
N LEU A 52 41.71 -15.60 -27.35
CA LEU A 52 41.68 -14.66 -26.22
C LEU A 52 40.42 -14.84 -25.36
N ILE A 53 39.30 -15.21 -25.99
CA ILE A 53 37.97 -15.19 -25.36
C ILE A 53 37.41 -16.57 -25.03
N ASP A 54 38.15 -17.64 -25.33
CA ASP A 54 37.77 -19.02 -25.10
C ASP A 54 37.17 -19.20 -23.69
N PRO A 55 35.89 -19.61 -23.57
CA PRO A 55 35.24 -19.82 -22.28
C PRO A 55 36.01 -20.73 -21.34
N ALA A 56 36.76 -21.72 -21.87
CA ALA A 56 37.60 -22.61 -21.08
C ALA A 56 38.74 -21.88 -20.35
N GLN A 57 39.20 -20.75 -20.90
CA GLN A 57 40.24 -19.91 -20.30
C GLN A 57 39.67 -18.74 -19.52
N THR A 58 38.58 -18.13 -19.99
CA THR A 58 38.04 -16.91 -19.41
C THR A 58 37.17 -17.18 -18.18
N LYS A 59 36.45 -18.31 -18.12
CA LYS A 59 35.64 -18.69 -16.95
C LYS A 59 36.48 -18.89 -15.67
N PRO A 60 37.59 -19.64 -15.67
CA PRO A 60 38.45 -19.77 -14.50
C PRO A 60 38.98 -18.42 -13.97
N LEU A 61 39.21 -17.44 -14.85
CA LEU A 61 39.63 -16.10 -14.43
C LEU A 61 38.55 -15.39 -13.61
N LEU A 62 37.28 -15.51 -14.00
CA LEU A 62 36.18 -14.94 -13.22
C LEU A 62 36.00 -15.66 -11.87
N ASP A 63 36.06 -17.00 -11.88
CA ASP A 63 35.92 -17.82 -10.67
C ASP A 63 37.05 -17.54 -9.66
N ALA A 64 38.28 -17.33 -10.16
CA ALA A 64 39.44 -16.95 -9.36
C ALA A 64 39.50 -15.45 -9.04
N LYS A 65 38.52 -14.65 -9.46
CA LYS A 65 38.48 -13.18 -9.34
C LYS A 65 39.70 -12.47 -9.96
N ASN A 66 40.34 -13.08 -10.95
CA ASN A 66 41.40 -12.47 -11.74
C ASN A 66 40.82 -11.53 -12.80
N TYR A 67 40.16 -10.46 -12.33
CA TYR A 67 39.47 -9.49 -13.17
C TYR A 67 40.44 -8.69 -14.06
N THR A 68 41.66 -8.44 -13.59
CA THR A 68 42.69 -7.71 -14.34
C THR A 68 43.09 -8.45 -15.61
N GLU A 69 43.34 -9.76 -15.53
CA GLU A 69 43.67 -10.57 -16.71
C GLU A 69 42.47 -10.70 -17.65
N PHE A 70 41.25 -10.84 -17.12
CA PHE A 70 40.04 -10.85 -17.94
C PHE A 70 39.87 -9.52 -18.70
N GLN A 71 40.09 -8.38 -18.02
CA GLN A 71 40.05 -7.05 -18.64
C GLN A 71 41.11 -6.91 -19.74
N SER A 72 42.34 -7.36 -19.49
CA SER A 72 43.41 -7.36 -20.50
C SER A 72 43.00 -8.10 -21.78
N ARG A 73 42.30 -9.24 -21.65
CA ARG A 73 41.77 -9.98 -22.81
C ARG A 73 40.69 -9.21 -23.56
N ILE A 74 39.79 -8.53 -22.85
CA ILE A 74 38.80 -7.62 -23.47
C ILE A 74 39.51 -6.51 -24.25
N ASP A 75 40.53 -5.89 -23.66
CA ASP A 75 41.25 -4.76 -24.27
C ASP A 75 42.02 -5.18 -25.52
N GLN A 76 42.68 -6.36 -25.48
CA GLN A 76 43.36 -6.94 -26.64
C GLN A 76 42.39 -7.22 -27.80
N VAL A 77 41.20 -7.75 -27.53
CA VAL A 77 40.17 -7.97 -28.56
C VAL A 77 39.64 -6.63 -29.08
N ALA A 78 39.38 -5.66 -28.20
CA ALA A 78 38.89 -4.34 -28.57
C ALA A 78 39.87 -3.55 -29.46
N ALA A 79 41.18 -3.81 -29.32
CA ALA A 79 42.23 -3.18 -30.13
C ALA A 79 42.41 -3.80 -31.52
N MET A 80 41.76 -4.93 -31.82
CA MET A 80 41.89 -5.57 -33.13
C MET A 80 41.19 -4.77 -34.22
N PRO A 81 41.81 -4.60 -35.41
CA PRO A 81 41.18 -3.89 -36.52
C PRO A 81 40.00 -4.68 -37.09
N ASN A 82 39.04 -3.95 -37.66
CA ASN A 82 37.93 -4.49 -38.45
C ASN A 82 37.09 -5.56 -37.70
N LEU A 83 36.79 -5.33 -36.42
CA LEU A 83 35.85 -6.18 -35.69
C LEU A 83 34.51 -6.26 -36.43
N THR A 84 34.03 -7.48 -36.67
CA THR A 84 32.71 -7.67 -37.27
C THR A 84 31.61 -7.30 -36.27
N PRO A 85 30.38 -6.99 -36.72
CA PRO A 85 29.27 -6.74 -35.80
C PRO A 85 28.99 -7.90 -34.83
N TYR A 86 29.26 -9.15 -35.24
CA TYR A 86 29.15 -10.32 -34.37
C TYR A 86 30.28 -10.37 -33.33
N GLU A 87 31.53 -10.11 -33.73
CA GLU A 87 32.66 -10.04 -32.80
C GLU A 87 32.50 -8.90 -31.78
N THR A 88 31.98 -7.74 -32.20
CA THR A 88 31.60 -6.65 -31.30
C THR A 88 30.50 -7.08 -30.33
N PHE A 89 29.51 -7.85 -30.77
CA PHE A 89 28.48 -8.40 -29.89
C PHE A 89 29.09 -9.32 -28.82
N VAL A 90 29.97 -10.25 -29.22
CA VAL A 90 30.65 -11.17 -28.30
C VAL A 90 31.57 -10.42 -27.32
N LEU A 91 32.29 -9.41 -27.78
CA LEU A 91 33.10 -8.54 -26.92
C LEU A 91 32.26 -7.87 -25.82
N ASN A 92 31.07 -7.37 -26.16
CA ASN A 92 30.18 -6.77 -25.17
C ASN A 92 29.59 -7.81 -24.20
N GLN A 93 29.39 -9.05 -24.64
CA GLN A 93 29.02 -10.14 -23.74
C GLN A 93 30.12 -10.42 -22.69
N LEU A 94 31.40 -10.33 -23.06
CA LEU A 94 32.51 -10.45 -22.11
C LEU A 94 32.55 -9.28 -21.12
N ARG A 95 32.30 -8.05 -21.60
CA ARG A 95 32.17 -6.86 -20.73
C ARG A 95 31.05 -7.02 -19.72
N VAL A 96 29.89 -7.54 -20.13
CA VAL A 96 28.77 -7.82 -19.20
C VAL A 96 29.18 -8.86 -18.16
N GLN A 97 29.85 -9.95 -18.56
CA GLN A 97 30.31 -10.99 -17.62
C GLN A 97 31.31 -10.42 -16.60
N LEU A 98 32.32 -9.69 -17.06
CA LEU A 98 33.31 -9.07 -16.19
C LEU A 98 32.65 -8.02 -15.28
N GLY A 99 31.77 -7.17 -15.83
CA GLY A 99 31.04 -6.16 -15.09
C GLY A 99 30.21 -6.77 -13.96
N GLN A 100 29.45 -7.83 -14.25
CA GLN A 100 28.67 -8.55 -13.25
C GLN A 100 29.55 -9.22 -12.19
N ALA A 101 30.64 -9.88 -12.60
CA ALA A 101 31.52 -10.60 -11.69
C ALA A 101 32.30 -9.64 -10.76
N SER A 102 32.74 -8.50 -11.28
CA SER A 102 33.53 -7.49 -10.55
C SER A 102 32.66 -6.47 -9.79
N GLY A 103 31.35 -6.44 -10.03
CA GLY A 103 30.45 -5.43 -9.50
C GLY A 103 30.52 -4.08 -10.23
N ASN A 104 31.22 -4.00 -11.37
CA ASN A 104 31.26 -2.81 -12.22
C ASN A 104 29.94 -2.65 -12.99
N GLN A 105 29.06 -1.82 -12.41
CA GLN A 105 27.72 -1.57 -12.93
C GLN A 105 27.75 -0.83 -14.27
N GLN A 106 28.63 0.16 -14.43
CA GLN A 106 28.70 0.94 -15.67
C GLN A 106 29.13 0.07 -16.85
N MET A 107 30.15 -0.78 -16.67
CA MET A 107 30.57 -1.74 -17.69
C MET A 107 29.45 -2.72 -18.06
N THR A 108 28.66 -3.15 -17.08
CA THR A 108 27.50 -4.01 -17.31
C THR A 108 26.45 -3.29 -18.16
N ILE A 109 26.09 -2.05 -17.78
CA ILE A 109 25.11 -1.23 -18.51
C ILE A 109 25.58 -0.99 -19.94
N ASP A 110 26.80 -0.49 -20.14
CA ASP A 110 27.33 -0.15 -21.46
C ASP A 110 27.35 -1.39 -22.39
N GLY A 111 27.76 -2.54 -21.84
CA GLY A 111 27.74 -3.81 -22.57
C GLY A 111 26.32 -4.24 -22.96
N LEU A 112 25.34 -4.15 -22.05
CA LEU A 112 23.94 -4.47 -22.35
C LEU A 112 23.33 -3.53 -23.38
N ILE A 113 23.61 -2.22 -23.29
CA ILE A 113 23.17 -1.21 -24.27
C ILE A 113 23.72 -1.56 -25.66
N ALA A 114 25.02 -1.80 -25.77
CA ALA A 114 25.66 -2.15 -27.04
C ALA A 114 25.09 -3.45 -27.64
N MET A 115 24.76 -4.44 -26.79
CA MET A 115 24.11 -5.67 -27.24
C MET A 115 22.67 -5.43 -27.72
N ILE A 116 21.90 -4.55 -27.08
CA ILE A 116 20.56 -4.14 -27.53
C ILE A 116 20.65 -3.43 -28.89
N ASP A 117 21.54 -2.47 -29.01
CA ASP A 117 21.67 -1.61 -30.19
C ASP A 117 22.26 -2.36 -31.40
N SER A 118 22.87 -3.54 -31.18
CA SER A 118 23.34 -4.42 -32.25
C SER A 118 22.22 -4.97 -33.14
N GLY A 119 20.96 -4.96 -32.67
CA GLY A 119 19.82 -5.56 -33.38
C GLY A 119 19.84 -7.09 -33.46
N ARG A 120 20.80 -7.76 -32.81
CA ARG A 120 21.01 -9.22 -32.88
C ARG A 120 20.25 -10.01 -31.82
N LEU A 121 19.62 -9.33 -30.85
CA LEU A 121 18.89 -9.98 -29.76
C LEU A 121 17.47 -10.36 -30.20
N PRO A 122 17.00 -11.58 -29.92
CA PRO A 122 15.57 -11.89 -29.90
C PRO A 122 14.83 -10.94 -28.95
N GLN A 123 13.57 -10.64 -29.25
CA GLN A 123 12.78 -9.65 -28.51
C GLN A 123 12.75 -9.92 -27.00
N ASP A 124 12.58 -11.17 -26.58
CA ASP A 124 12.57 -11.55 -25.16
C ASP A 124 13.88 -11.21 -24.45
N ASN A 125 15.02 -11.44 -25.11
CA ASN A 125 16.34 -11.11 -24.57
C ASN A 125 16.57 -9.61 -24.53
N LYS A 126 16.10 -8.88 -25.55
CA LYS A 126 16.14 -7.41 -25.58
C LYS A 126 15.36 -6.83 -24.39
N LEU A 127 14.14 -7.30 -24.15
CA LEU A 127 13.31 -6.87 -23.03
C LEU A 127 13.95 -7.21 -21.67
N ARG A 128 14.56 -8.40 -21.53
CA ARG A 128 15.31 -8.78 -20.32
C ARG A 128 16.50 -7.84 -20.06
N PHE A 129 17.20 -7.41 -21.11
CA PHE A 129 18.34 -6.51 -20.98
C PHE A 129 17.89 -5.09 -20.61
N ILE A 130 16.81 -4.59 -21.22
CA ILE A 130 16.17 -3.31 -20.85
C ILE A 130 15.79 -3.32 -19.37
N ASP A 131 15.13 -4.39 -18.91
CA ASP A 131 14.72 -4.56 -17.51
C ASP A 131 15.93 -4.63 -16.56
N ALA A 132 16.99 -5.35 -16.95
CA ALA A 132 18.24 -5.41 -16.19
C ALA A 132 18.92 -4.04 -16.06
N ILE A 133 19.01 -3.26 -17.15
CA ILE A 133 19.58 -1.91 -17.13
C ILE A 133 18.76 -1.00 -16.19
N ALA A 134 17.42 -1.03 -16.31
CA ALA A 134 16.55 -0.27 -15.43
C ALA A 134 16.75 -0.64 -13.95
N GLY A 135 16.84 -1.94 -13.66
CA GLY A 135 17.09 -2.47 -12.31
C GLY A 135 18.44 -2.04 -11.72
N ILE A 136 19.52 -2.02 -12.53
CA ILE A 136 20.84 -1.54 -12.09
C ILE A 136 20.79 -0.04 -11.76
N TYR A 137 20.20 0.78 -12.63
CA TYR A 137 20.04 2.21 -12.35
C TYR A 137 19.21 2.45 -11.09
N TYR A 138 18.11 1.73 -10.92
CA TYR A 138 17.19 1.85 -9.79
C TYR A 138 17.82 1.42 -8.46
N SER A 139 18.46 0.24 -8.42
CA SER A 139 18.87 -0.40 -7.17
C SER A 139 20.33 -0.15 -6.80
N ASN A 140 21.24 -0.22 -7.78
CA ASN A 140 22.67 -0.18 -7.54
C ASN A 140 23.22 1.25 -7.61
N LEU A 141 22.87 1.97 -8.67
CA LEU A 141 23.36 3.33 -8.90
C LEU A 141 22.49 4.39 -8.21
N LYS A 142 21.22 4.07 -7.93
CA LYS A 142 20.20 5.01 -7.42
C LYS A 142 20.05 6.25 -8.33
N ASP A 143 20.29 6.05 -9.63
CA ASP A 143 20.06 7.03 -10.67
C ASP A 143 18.64 6.83 -11.19
N PHE A 144 17.71 7.51 -10.53
CA PHE A 144 16.29 7.34 -10.76
C PHE A 144 15.82 7.92 -12.10
N ASP A 145 16.53 8.89 -12.66
CA ASP A 145 16.20 9.45 -13.98
C ASP A 145 16.45 8.44 -15.09
N ASN A 146 17.63 7.80 -15.07
CA ASN A 146 17.89 6.73 -16.02
C ASN A 146 17.02 5.50 -15.74
N ALA A 147 16.76 5.16 -14.48
CA ALA A 147 15.83 4.08 -14.15
C ALA A 147 14.45 4.29 -14.79
N ILE A 148 13.85 5.48 -14.62
CA ILE A 148 12.55 5.83 -15.22
C ILE A 148 12.60 5.67 -16.74
N LYS A 149 13.61 6.27 -17.40
CA LYS A 149 13.76 6.19 -18.86
C LYS A 149 13.78 4.74 -19.36
N TRP A 150 14.49 3.84 -18.68
CA TRP A 150 14.60 2.44 -19.09
C TRP A 150 13.35 1.61 -18.74
N PHE A 151 12.70 1.89 -17.61
CA PHE A 151 11.40 1.29 -17.28
C PHE A 151 10.29 1.71 -18.27
N GLU A 152 10.27 2.98 -18.69
CA GLU A 152 9.35 3.46 -19.72
C GLU A 152 9.64 2.82 -21.08
N ARG A 153 10.92 2.71 -21.45
CA ARG A 153 11.35 1.99 -22.65
C ARG A 153 10.85 0.55 -22.66
N TYR A 154 10.92 -0.16 -21.51
CA TYR A 154 10.35 -1.51 -21.40
C TYR A 154 8.87 -1.51 -21.77
N GLY A 155 8.07 -0.57 -21.26
CA GLY A 155 6.65 -0.49 -21.56
C GLY A 155 6.35 -0.16 -23.03
N VAL A 156 7.16 0.68 -23.67
CA VAL A 156 7.04 0.98 -25.10
C VAL A 156 7.37 -0.24 -25.96
N GLU A 157 8.47 -0.93 -25.65
CA GLU A 157 8.94 -2.05 -26.47
C GLU A 157 8.20 -3.37 -26.23
N SER A 158 7.63 -3.57 -25.04
CA SER A 158 6.82 -4.76 -24.72
C SER A 158 5.32 -4.57 -24.96
N GLY A 159 4.83 -3.33 -24.98
CA GLY A 159 3.40 -3.02 -24.92
C GLY A 159 2.80 -3.09 -23.51
N ASP A 160 3.55 -3.58 -22.51
CA ASP A 160 3.12 -3.69 -21.12
C ASP A 160 3.58 -2.48 -20.29
N LYS A 161 2.69 -1.50 -20.14
CA LYS A 161 2.93 -0.31 -19.31
C LYS A 161 2.64 -0.52 -17.83
N VAL A 162 2.14 -1.69 -17.42
CA VAL A 162 1.72 -1.95 -16.04
C VAL A 162 2.86 -2.53 -15.23
N LYS A 163 3.60 -3.50 -15.78
CA LYS A 163 4.66 -4.23 -15.05
C LYS A 163 5.66 -3.32 -14.35
N GLN A 164 6.14 -2.28 -15.02
CA GLN A 164 7.19 -1.40 -14.49
C GLN A 164 6.68 -0.12 -13.82
N ARG A 165 5.37 0.13 -13.89
CA ARG A 165 4.76 1.36 -13.36
C ARG A 165 5.05 1.58 -11.87
N PRO A 166 4.99 0.56 -10.97
CA PRO A 166 5.33 0.76 -9.57
C PRO A 166 6.75 1.29 -9.36
N PHE A 167 7.72 0.83 -10.15
CA PHE A 167 9.11 1.29 -10.05
C PHE A 167 9.27 2.72 -10.55
N ILE A 168 8.57 3.12 -11.61
CA ILE A 168 8.56 4.49 -12.11
C ILE A 168 8.03 5.46 -11.03
N VAL A 169 6.84 5.18 -10.47
CA VAL A 169 6.22 6.07 -9.47
C VAL A 169 7.07 6.13 -8.19
N ARG A 170 7.61 4.98 -7.74
CA ARG A 170 8.54 4.93 -6.60
C ARG A 170 9.83 5.71 -6.88
N SER A 171 10.32 5.71 -8.12
CA SER A 171 11.54 6.43 -8.51
C SER A 171 11.38 7.93 -8.34
N TYR A 172 10.24 8.52 -8.74
CA TYR A 172 9.93 9.94 -8.48
C TYR A 172 10.03 10.27 -6.99
N PHE A 173 9.44 9.44 -6.12
CA PHE A 173 9.54 9.64 -4.68
C PHE A 173 10.99 9.54 -4.18
N LEU A 174 11.74 8.54 -4.63
CA LEU A 174 13.13 8.30 -4.19
C LEU A 174 14.09 9.42 -4.63
N LYS A 175 13.81 10.08 -5.75
CA LYS A 175 14.54 11.29 -6.18
C LYS A 175 13.98 12.60 -5.61
N ASN A 176 13.12 12.53 -4.61
CA ASN A 176 12.44 13.67 -3.96
C ASN A 176 11.51 14.49 -4.88
N ASP A 177 11.11 13.96 -6.03
CA ASP A 177 10.04 14.53 -6.84
C ASP A 177 8.67 14.10 -6.29
N PHE A 178 8.34 14.67 -5.13
CA PHE A 178 7.10 14.37 -4.42
C PHE A 178 5.85 14.86 -5.17
N ALA A 179 5.98 15.92 -5.97
CA ALA A 179 4.87 16.45 -6.75
C ALA A 179 4.43 15.44 -7.82
N THR A 180 5.38 14.92 -8.61
CA THR A 180 5.07 13.90 -9.62
C THR A 180 4.64 12.58 -8.97
N ALA A 181 5.31 12.16 -7.89
CA ALA A 181 4.92 10.96 -7.15
C ALA A 181 3.46 11.04 -6.63
N LYS A 182 3.03 12.20 -6.11
CA LYS A 182 1.64 12.45 -5.68
C LYS A 182 0.67 12.26 -6.83
N VAL A 183 0.92 12.93 -7.96
CA VAL A 183 0.02 12.92 -9.13
C VAL A 183 -0.13 11.52 -9.69
N GLU A 184 0.98 10.81 -9.90
CA GLU A 184 0.93 9.46 -10.48
C GLU A 184 0.33 8.43 -9.50
N ALA A 185 0.61 8.52 -8.20
CA ALA A 185 -0.01 7.65 -7.20
C ALA A 185 -1.53 7.85 -7.13
N LEU A 186 -2.00 9.10 -7.13
CA LEU A 186 -3.44 9.41 -7.16
C LEU A 186 -4.10 8.88 -8.44
N LYS A 187 -3.45 9.04 -9.59
CA LYS A 187 -3.94 8.50 -10.87
C LYS A 187 -4.11 6.98 -10.81
N ASP A 188 -3.17 6.25 -10.21
CA ASP A 188 -3.26 4.80 -10.04
C ASP A 188 -4.39 4.39 -9.10
N ILE A 189 -4.58 5.13 -8.01
CA ILE A 189 -5.67 4.90 -7.06
C ILE A 189 -7.03 5.12 -7.72
N GLU A 190 -7.20 6.24 -8.45
CA GLU A 190 -8.46 6.55 -9.11
C GLU A 190 -8.76 5.58 -10.27
N ALA A 191 -7.74 5.14 -11.02
CA ALA A 191 -7.92 4.11 -12.05
C ALA A 191 -8.35 2.75 -11.46
N ALA A 192 -7.78 2.36 -10.31
CA ALA A 192 -8.21 1.16 -9.60
C ALA A 192 -9.68 1.28 -9.16
N LYS A 193 -10.05 2.39 -8.51
CA LYS A 193 -11.44 2.65 -8.09
C LYS A 193 -12.42 2.63 -9.27
N ALA A 194 -12.09 3.30 -10.38
CA ALA A 194 -12.95 3.39 -11.55
C ALA A 194 -13.17 2.03 -12.23
N SER A 195 -12.20 1.11 -12.13
CA SER A 195 -12.32 -0.26 -12.64
C SER A 195 -12.93 -1.24 -11.63
N GLY A 196 -13.31 -0.78 -10.44
CA GLY A 196 -13.79 -1.64 -9.35
C GLY A 196 -12.69 -2.51 -8.71
N ALA A 197 -11.43 -2.24 -9.03
CA ALA A 197 -10.28 -2.92 -8.45
C ALA A 197 -9.85 -2.26 -7.13
N THR A 198 -9.27 -3.06 -6.24
CA THR A 198 -8.67 -2.56 -5.00
C THR A 198 -7.36 -1.81 -5.31
N PRO A 199 -7.19 -0.54 -4.90
CA PRO A 199 -5.92 0.16 -5.02
C PRO A 199 -4.80 -0.60 -4.30
N SER A 200 -3.59 -0.65 -4.89
CA SER A 200 -2.45 -1.35 -4.29
C SER A 200 -2.05 -0.74 -2.95
N LYS A 201 -1.83 -1.59 -1.93
CA LYS A 201 -1.32 -1.17 -0.62
C LYS A 201 -0.01 -0.38 -0.73
N ASP A 202 0.88 -0.75 -1.65
CA ASP A 202 2.15 -0.04 -1.86
C ASP A 202 1.94 1.38 -2.40
N THR A 203 0.97 1.57 -3.30
CA THR A 203 0.62 2.90 -3.84
C THR A 203 0.00 3.78 -2.75
N LEU A 204 -0.87 3.22 -1.91
CA LEU A 204 -1.46 3.95 -0.77
C LEU A 204 -0.38 4.33 0.26
N ASN A 205 0.51 3.41 0.61
CA ASN A 205 1.66 3.70 1.48
C ASN A 205 2.59 4.75 0.87
N LEU A 206 2.80 4.73 -0.45
CA LEU A 206 3.57 5.75 -1.14
C LEU A 206 2.92 7.13 -1.01
N LEU A 207 1.61 7.23 -1.22
CA LEU A 207 0.86 8.47 -1.06
C LEU A 207 0.96 9.02 0.38
N GLY A 208 0.84 8.15 1.38
CA GLY A 208 1.03 8.52 2.78
C GLY A 208 2.45 9.03 3.04
N ASN A 209 3.47 8.35 2.51
CA ASN A 209 4.86 8.80 2.63
C ASN A 209 5.11 10.14 1.94
N VAL A 210 4.47 10.40 0.80
CA VAL A 210 4.49 11.73 0.16
C VAL A 210 3.93 12.77 1.14
N GLY A 211 2.74 12.52 1.72
CA GLY A 211 2.13 13.41 2.72
C GLY A 211 3.05 13.71 3.91
N ILE A 212 3.75 12.69 4.44
CA ILE A 212 4.75 12.88 5.51
C ILE A 212 5.90 13.79 5.03
N LYS A 213 6.49 13.50 3.87
CA LYS A 213 7.66 14.23 3.35
C LYS A 213 7.33 15.68 3.02
N THR A 214 6.13 15.95 2.52
CA THR A 214 5.66 17.29 2.19
C THR A 214 4.97 18.00 3.36
N LYS A 215 4.83 17.33 4.52
CA LYS A 215 4.06 17.81 5.68
C LYS A 215 2.60 18.16 5.33
N ASP A 216 2.05 17.45 4.35
CA ASP A 216 0.66 17.56 3.90
C ASP A 216 -0.20 16.56 4.69
N THR A 217 -0.73 17.03 5.82
CA THR A 217 -1.53 16.21 6.74
C THR A 217 -2.82 15.71 6.10
N GLU A 218 -3.42 16.50 5.20
CA GLU A 218 -4.66 16.11 4.50
C GLU A 218 -4.39 14.95 3.54
N LEU A 219 -3.29 15.02 2.77
CA LEU A 219 -2.86 13.93 1.90
C LEU A 219 -2.51 12.66 2.68
N TYR A 220 -1.80 12.81 3.80
CA TYR A 220 -1.50 11.67 4.66
C TYR A 220 -2.79 11.00 5.15
N LEU A 221 -3.76 11.80 5.61
CA LEU A 221 -5.01 11.25 6.11
C LEU A 221 -5.84 10.60 5.01
N GLN A 222 -5.86 11.17 3.79
CA GLN A 222 -6.48 10.54 2.63
C GLN A 222 -5.88 9.15 2.39
N ALA A 223 -4.55 9.01 2.44
CA ALA A 223 -3.89 7.72 2.26
C ALA A 223 -4.25 6.72 3.37
N VAL A 224 -4.29 7.16 4.64
CA VAL A 224 -4.65 6.29 5.78
C VAL A 224 -6.12 5.89 5.76
N GLU A 225 -7.03 6.77 5.31
CA GLU A 225 -8.44 6.42 5.13
C GLU A 225 -8.58 5.31 4.08
N GLU A 226 -7.89 5.41 2.95
CA GLU A 226 -7.91 4.37 1.91
C GLU A 226 -7.23 3.07 2.37
N LEU A 227 -6.12 3.14 3.12
CA LEU A 227 -5.50 1.97 3.75
C LEU A 227 -6.49 1.29 4.70
N THR A 228 -7.19 2.06 5.52
CA THR A 228 -8.23 1.55 6.43
C THR A 228 -9.41 0.97 5.66
N ARG A 229 -9.78 1.54 4.50
CA ARG A 229 -10.89 1.08 3.67
C ARG A 229 -10.63 -0.28 3.03
N TYR A 230 -9.43 -0.47 2.49
CA TYR A 230 -9.10 -1.64 1.66
C TYR A 230 -8.24 -2.69 2.38
N TYR A 231 -7.46 -2.27 3.37
CA TYR A 231 -6.53 -3.12 4.13
C TYR A 231 -6.66 -2.86 5.63
N PRO A 232 -7.87 -2.91 6.22
CA PRO A 232 -8.09 -2.51 7.61
C PRO A 232 -7.23 -3.34 8.57
N THR A 233 -6.50 -2.64 9.42
CA THR A 233 -5.83 -3.19 10.62
C THR A 233 -6.17 -2.29 11.80
N GLU A 234 -6.02 -2.80 13.03
CA GLU A 234 -6.22 -1.94 14.20
C GLU A 234 -5.22 -0.76 14.24
N ASP A 235 -4.04 -0.89 13.63
CA ASP A 235 -3.06 0.20 13.53
C ASP A 235 -3.55 1.32 12.62
N TYR A 236 -4.08 0.98 11.44
CA TYR A 236 -4.63 1.99 10.52
C TYR A 236 -5.88 2.66 11.07
N TRP A 237 -6.78 1.89 11.68
CA TRP A 237 -7.94 2.46 12.36
C TRP A 237 -7.55 3.41 13.49
N ASN A 238 -6.59 3.02 14.35
CA ASN A 238 -6.15 3.86 15.45
C ASN A 238 -5.53 5.17 14.94
N ASP A 239 -4.66 5.09 13.93
CA ASP A 239 -4.05 6.27 13.33
C ASP A 239 -5.07 7.20 12.65
N LEU A 240 -6.02 6.63 11.89
CA LEU A 240 -7.12 7.36 11.24
C LEU A 240 -7.95 8.14 12.26
N LEU A 241 -8.38 7.47 13.33
CA LEU A 241 -9.24 8.07 14.36
C LEU A 241 -8.50 9.16 15.14
N ASN A 242 -7.26 8.91 15.56
CA ASN A 242 -6.46 9.90 16.30
C ASN A 242 -6.19 11.15 15.48
N ARG A 243 -5.87 11.00 14.18
CA ARG A 243 -5.63 12.14 13.29
C ARG A 243 -6.91 12.87 12.91
N THR A 244 -8.02 12.16 12.82
CA THR A 244 -9.34 12.79 12.63
C THR A 244 -9.68 13.71 13.80
N ARG A 245 -9.44 13.26 15.05
CA ARG A 245 -9.60 14.09 16.26
C ARG A 245 -8.71 15.34 16.24
N GLY A 246 -7.55 15.27 15.60
CA GLY A 246 -6.60 16.38 15.44
C GLY A 246 -6.92 17.37 14.31
N LYS A 247 -7.97 17.15 13.50
CA LYS A 247 -8.34 18.08 12.42
C LYS A 247 -8.80 19.43 12.98
N LYS A 248 -8.50 20.52 12.27
CA LYS A 248 -9.04 21.85 12.58
C LYS A 248 -10.57 21.92 12.52
N THR A 249 -11.17 21.08 11.68
CA THR A 249 -12.63 21.00 11.51
C THR A 249 -13.29 20.10 12.56
N TYR A 250 -12.51 19.35 13.35
CA TYR A 250 -13.04 18.46 14.39
C TYR A 250 -13.74 19.24 15.50
N ASN A 251 -14.78 18.64 16.09
CA ASN A 251 -15.53 19.24 17.18
C ASN A 251 -15.66 18.24 18.33
N ASN A 252 -15.19 18.64 19.52
CA ASN A 252 -15.14 17.79 20.72
C ASN A 252 -16.50 17.25 21.16
N ARG A 253 -17.62 17.86 20.72
CA ARG A 253 -18.96 17.28 20.96
C ARG A 253 -19.13 15.87 20.39
N LEU A 254 -18.29 15.48 19.43
CA LEU A 254 -18.26 14.17 18.78
C LEU A 254 -17.29 13.18 19.46
N ASP A 255 -16.62 13.56 20.55
CA ASP A 255 -15.64 12.69 21.22
C ASP A 255 -16.26 11.37 21.67
N LEU A 256 -17.52 11.40 22.13
CA LEU A 256 -18.24 10.19 22.49
C LEU A 256 -18.53 9.31 21.27
N ASP A 257 -18.86 9.91 20.12
CA ASP A 257 -19.09 9.17 18.87
C ASP A 257 -17.78 8.57 18.32
N LEU A 258 -16.66 9.29 18.46
CA LEU A 258 -15.33 8.84 18.06
C LEU A 258 -14.87 7.65 18.93
N VAL A 259 -14.97 7.75 20.26
CA VAL A 259 -14.52 6.67 21.16
C VAL A 259 -15.39 5.42 21.04
N ARG A 260 -16.69 5.57 20.74
CA ARG A 260 -17.58 4.44 20.39
C ARG A 260 -17.09 3.68 19.17
N LEU A 261 -16.70 4.41 18.12
CA LEU A 261 -16.12 3.81 16.93
C LEU A 261 -14.77 3.15 17.24
N LYS A 262 -13.90 3.83 18.02
CA LYS A 262 -12.62 3.27 18.49
C LYS A 262 -12.82 1.94 19.21
N ALA A 263 -13.81 1.84 20.10
CA ALA A 263 -14.10 0.63 20.87
C ALA A 263 -14.50 -0.58 19.99
N VAL A 264 -15.04 -0.36 18.78
CA VAL A 264 -15.42 -1.46 17.87
C VAL A 264 -14.40 -1.71 16.76
N THR A 265 -13.54 -0.74 16.42
CA THR A 265 -12.53 -0.90 15.36
C THR A 265 -11.14 -1.23 15.87
N VAL A 266 -10.80 -0.84 17.10
CA VAL A 266 -9.48 -1.08 17.71
C VAL A 266 -9.56 -1.63 19.14
N PRO A 267 -10.40 -2.65 19.41
CA PRO A 267 -10.66 -3.11 20.76
C PRO A 267 -9.40 -3.58 21.51
N SER A 268 -8.37 -4.08 20.81
CA SER A 268 -7.12 -4.52 21.45
C SER A 268 -6.19 -3.38 21.87
N LYS A 269 -6.45 -2.17 21.37
CA LYS A 269 -5.67 -0.95 21.63
C LYS A 269 -6.41 0.06 22.51
N MET A 270 -7.58 -0.29 23.03
CA MET A 270 -8.30 0.54 23.99
C MET A 270 -7.60 0.45 25.35
N GLU A 271 -6.99 1.55 25.78
CA GLU A 271 -6.35 1.66 27.08
C GLU A 271 -7.38 1.98 28.18
N PRO A 272 -7.07 1.76 29.47
CA PRO A 272 -7.96 2.12 30.57
C PRO A 272 -8.45 3.57 30.51
N GLU A 273 -7.59 4.51 30.07
CA GLU A 273 -7.93 5.92 29.91
C GLU A 273 -8.95 6.17 28.80
N ASP A 274 -8.91 5.41 27.70
CA ASP A 274 -9.91 5.50 26.62
C ASP A 274 -11.29 5.06 27.12
N TYR A 275 -11.32 3.98 27.90
CA TYR A 275 -12.55 3.50 28.53
C TYR A 275 -13.06 4.47 29.60
N ALA A 276 -12.17 5.11 30.37
CA ALA A 276 -12.54 6.14 31.34
C ALA A 276 -13.16 7.37 30.65
N GLU A 277 -12.56 7.83 29.55
CA GLU A 277 -13.11 8.91 28.72
C GLU A 277 -14.49 8.54 28.18
N GLN A 278 -14.65 7.34 27.61
CA GLN A 278 -15.95 6.86 27.15
C GLN A 278 -16.98 6.86 28.29
N ALA A 279 -16.59 6.38 29.48
CA ALA A 279 -17.47 6.34 30.63
C ALA A 279 -17.90 7.72 31.10
N GLU A 280 -16.97 8.66 31.22
CA GLU A 280 -17.25 10.04 31.63
C GLU A 280 -18.21 10.71 30.64
N LEU A 281 -17.90 10.66 29.35
CA LEU A 281 -18.74 11.25 28.30
C LEU A 281 -20.12 10.57 28.24
N SER A 282 -20.19 9.27 28.48
CA SER A 282 -21.45 8.52 28.54
C SER A 282 -22.29 8.94 29.74
N VAL A 283 -21.70 9.11 30.93
CA VAL A 283 -22.39 9.65 32.12
C VAL A 283 -22.94 11.05 31.83
N LEU A 284 -22.14 11.93 31.23
CA LEU A 284 -22.57 13.29 30.86
C LEU A 284 -23.72 13.27 29.84
N GLY A 285 -23.74 12.27 28.95
CA GLY A 285 -24.80 12.06 27.96
C GLY A 285 -26.05 11.33 28.50
N GLY A 286 -26.04 10.85 29.75
CA GLY A 286 -27.11 10.04 30.33
C GLY A 286 -27.16 8.59 29.80
N PHE A 287 -26.04 8.08 29.28
CA PHE A 287 -25.88 6.72 28.76
C PHE A 287 -25.23 5.80 29.81
N PHE A 288 -25.89 5.63 30.97
CA PHE A 288 -25.26 5.02 32.15
C PHE A 288 -24.89 3.55 31.98
N THR A 289 -25.70 2.76 31.26
CA THR A 289 -25.35 1.37 30.93
C THR A 289 -24.05 1.30 30.12
N GLU A 290 -23.90 2.16 29.11
CA GLU A 290 -22.67 2.23 28.32
C GLU A 290 -21.48 2.66 29.18
N ALA A 291 -21.66 3.67 30.04
CA ALA A 291 -20.62 4.11 30.96
C ALA A 291 -20.17 2.99 31.89
N LYS A 292 -21.12 2.19 32.40
CA LYS A 292 -20.84 1.06 33.25
C LYS A 292 -20.01 0.01 32.50
N ILE A 293 -20.42 -0.36 31.29
CA ILE A 293 -19.69 -1.31 30.45
C ILE A 293 -18.26 -0.83 30.20
N ALA A 294 -18.07 0.46 29.90
CA ALA A 294 -16.75 1.03 29.70
C ALA A 294 -15.88 0.96 30.98
N MET A 295 -16.41 1.35 32.15
CA MET A 295 -15.69 1.25 33.42
C MET A 295 -15.33 -0.18 33.82
N ASP A 296 -16.18 -1.15 33.48
CA ASP A 296 -15.93 -2.56 33.76
C ASP A 296 -14.83 -3.12 32.83
N LYS A 297 -14.77 -2.67 31.57
CA LYS A 297 -13.71 -3.03 30.61
C LYS A 297 -12.36 -2.37 30.91
N GLY A 298 -12.35 -1.09 31.27
CA GLY A 298 -11.11 -0.36 31.54
C GLY A 298 -10.46 -0.73 32.87
N TYR A 299 -11.26 -1.15 33.86
CA TYR A 299 -10.79 -1.46 35.21
C TYR A 299 -11.39 -2.77 35.74
N PRO A 300 -11.13 -3.92 35.07
CA PRO A 300 -11.73 -5.21 35.42
C PRO A 300 -11.30 -5.69 36.81
N ASN A 301 -10.11 -5.29 37.26
CA ASN A 301 -9.55 -5.63 38.57
C ASN A 301 -9.71 -4.51 39.60
N GLY A 302 -10.56 -3.52 39.33
CA GLY A 302 -10.72 -2.33 40.16
C GLY A 302 -9.87 -1.14 39.70
N ILE A 303 -10.23 0.05 40.18
CA ILE A 303 -9.51 1.29 39.88
C ILE A 303 -8.24 1.33 40.75
N PRO A 304 -7.04 1.46 40.15
CA PRO A 304 -5.78 1.45 40.89
C PRO A 304 -5.67 2.65 41.85
N ALA A 305 -4.83 2.52 42.86
CA ALA A 305 -4.47 3.65 43.72
C ALA A 305 -3.71 4.71 42.91
N GLY A 306 -3.99 5.99 43.18
CA GLY A 306 -3.36 7.11 42.47
C GLY A 306 -4.19 8.38 42.55
N LYS A 307 -3.65 9.46 41.99
CA LYS A 307 -4.28 10.80 41.98
C LYS A 307 -5.67 10.81 41.32
N ASP A 308 -5.88 9.96 40.32
CA ASP A 308 -7.12 9.94 39.52
C ASP A 308 -8.18 8.99 40.09
N LYS A 309 -7.86 8.20 41.13
CA LYS A 309 -8.75 7.18 41.70
C LYS A 309 -10.10 7.75 42.13
N ALA A 310 -10.10 8.90 42.81
CA ALA A 310 -11.32 9.51 43.31
C ALA A 310 -12.26 9.97 42.17
N ALA A 311 -11.69 10.53 41.09
CA ALA A 311 -12.45 10.97 39.92
C ALA A 311 -13.04 9.77 39.17
N LEU A 312 -12.23 8.74 38.90
CA LEU A 312 -12.67 7.50 38.26
C LEU A 312 -13.73 6.77 39.08
N GLN A 313 -13.60 6.75 40.42
CA GLN A 313 -14.58 6.12 41.29
C GLN A 313 -15.92 6.84 41.21
N LYS A 314 -15.92 8.18 41.18
CA LYS A 314 -17.14 8.98 41.02
C LYS A 314 -17.86 8.67 39.69
N ILE A 315 -17.10 8.50 38.60
CA ILE A 315 -17.65 8.09 37.29
C ILE A 315 -18.28 6.70 37.40
N ARG A 316 -17.55 5.72 37.95
CA ARG A 316 -18.06 4.35 38.16
C ARG A 316 -19.31 4.31 39.03
N ASP A 317 -19.35 5.06 40.12
CA ASP A 317 -20.51 5.09 41.02
C ASP A 317 -21.72 5.71 40.35
N SER A 318 -21.53 6.80 39.59
CA SER A 318 -22.59 7.44 38.80
C SER A 318 -23.12 6.51 37.72
N ALA A 319 -22.22 5.82 37.01
CA ALA A 319 -22.57 4.84 35.98
C ALA A 319 -23.34 3.65 36.56
N ASN A 320 -22.86 3.06 37.66
CA ASN A 320 -23.53 1.94 38.32
C ASN A 320 -24.92 2.32 38.84
N LYS A 321 -25.03 3.47 39.49
CA LYS A 321 -26.33 3.96 40.01
C LYS A 321 -27.30 4.23 38.86
N GLY A 322 -26.88 5.00 37.85
CA GLY A 322 -27.73 5.34 36.72
C GLY A 322 -28.15 4.12 35.92
N ALA A 323 -27.24 3.15 35.69
CA ALA A 323 -27.59 1.91 34.98
C ALA A 323 -28.61 1.06 35.78
N ALA A 324 -28.49 1.02 37.11
CA ALA A 324 -29.45 0.34 37.96
C ALA A 324 -30.82 1.04 38.00
N ASP A 325 -30.84 2.37 37.94
CA ASP A 325 -32.06 3.17 37.87
C ASP A 325 -32.75 3.02 36.50
N ASP A 326 -31.99 3.06 35.40
CA ASP A 326 -32.48 2.83 34.04
C ASP A 326 -33.06 1.41 33.91
N ALA A 327 -32.36 0.39 34.40
CA ALA A 327 -32.84 -1.00 34.34
C ALA A 327 -34.23 -1.19 34.98
N LYS A 328 -34.61 -0.35 35.94
CA LYS A 328 -35.92 -0.38 36.61
C LYS A 328 -36.95 0.54 35.95
N ASN A 329 -36.52 1.70 35.46
CA ASN A 329 -37.40 2.82 35.17
C ASN A 329 -37.39 3.30 33.72
N ILE A 330 -36.51 2.79 32.85
CA ILE A 330 -36.33 3.30 31.48
C ILE A 330 -37.64 3.37 30.68
N ASP A 331 -38.53 2.38 30.86
CA ASP A 331 -39.84 2.32 30.20
C ASP A 331 -40.75 3.50 30.56
N SER A 332 -40.67 3.99 31.81
CA SER A 332 -41.47 5.12 32.28
C SER A 332 -41.12 6.43 31.57
N GLY A 333 -39.92 6.52 30.99
CA GLY A 333 -39.45 7.69 30.23
C GLY A 333 -40.07 7.81 28.84
N ILE A 334 -40.65 6.73 28.28
CA ILE A 334 -41.16 6.72 26.90
C ILE A 334 -42.35 7.68 26.76
N ALA A 335 -43.39 7.54 27.59
CA ALA A 335 -44.60 8.33 27.44
C ALA A 335 -44.37 9.84 27.61
N PRO A 336 -43.57 10.32 28.59
CA PRO A 336 -43.15 11.73 28.65
C PRO A 336 -42.38 12.18 27.41
N ALA A 337 -41.42 11.38 26.92
CA ALA A 337 -40.63 11.71 25.73
C ALA A 337 -41.50 11.76 24.45
N GLN A 338 -42.53 10.92 24.37
CA GLN A 338 -43.53 10.95 23.29
C GLN A 338 -44.44 12.19 23.36
N LYS A 339 -44.68 12.76 24.54
CA LYS A 339 -45.45 14.01 24.70
C LYS A 339 -44.62 15.28 24.50
N SER A 340 -43.30 15.20 24.66
CA SER A 340 -42.38 16.31 24.36
C SER A 340 -42.54 16.78 22.91
N LYS A 341 -42.39 18.09 22.67
CA LYS A 341 -42.32 18.68 21.32
C LYS A 341 -40.98 18.45 20.63
N ASP A 342 -39.93 18.22 21.41
CA ASP A 342 -38.58 17.91 20.93
C ASP A 342 -38.33 16.40 21.03
N GLY A 343 -37.84 15.81 19.95
CA GLY A 343 -37.52 14.40 19.82
C GLY A 343 -36.22 13.95 20.49
N VAL A 344 -35.39 14.88 20.99
CA VAL A 344 -34.10 14.54 21.64
C VAL A 344 -34.23 13.49 22.75
N GLY A 345 -35.31 13.56 23.54
CA GLY A 345 -35.57 12.60 24.62
C GLY A 345 -35.79 11.18 24.09
N LEU A 346 -36.52 11.03 22.99
CA LEU A 346 -36.74 9.74 22.33
C LEU A 346 -35.46 9.18 21.70
N VAL A 347 -34.63 10.06 21.12
CA VAL A 347 -33.32 9.65 20.56
C VAL A 347 -32.39 9.12 21.65
N ASN A 348 -32.25 9.84 22.76
CA ASN A 348 -31.38 9.41 23.86
C ASN A 348 -31.91 8.15 24.55
N LEU A 349 -33.22 8.09 24.81
CA LEU A 349 -33.86 6.92 25.40
C LEU A 349 -33.74 5.68 24.50
N GLY A 350 -33.98 5.85 23.20
CA GLY A 350 -33.80 4.79 22.22
C GLY A 350 -32.36 4.29 22.16
N TYR A 351 -31.38 5.18 22.25
CA TYR A 351 -29.98 4.78 22.33
C TYR A 351 -29.65 4.02 23.63
N ASN A 352 -30.26 4.36 24.77
CA ASN A 352 -30.13 3.57 26.00
C ASN A 352 -30.68 2.14 25.85
N TYR A 353 -31.78 1.94 25.12
CA TYR A 353 -32.23 0.59 24.78
C TYR A 353 -31.25 -0.15 23.89
N VAL A 354 -30.62 0.54 22.93
CA VAL A 354 -29.56 -0.04 22.09
C VAL A 354 -28.38 -0.52 22.92
N THR A 355 -27.93 0.27 23.91
CA THR A 355 -26.81 -0.12 24.80
C THR A 355 -27.19 -1.24 25.77
N LEU A 356 -28.49 -1.44 26.03
CA LEU A 356 -29.05 -2.60 26.73
C LEU A 356 -29.26 -3.83 25.83
N GLY A 357 -28.91 -3.77 24.54
CA GLY A 357 -29.11 -4.85 23.57
C GLY A 357 -30.55 -4.98 23.06
N GLN A 358 -31.46 -4.08 23.45
CA GLN A 358 -32.85 -4.02 22.95
C GLN A 358 -32.91 -3.22 21.64
N PHE A 359 -32.21 -3.73 20.61
CA PHE A 359 -31.97 -3.00 19.37
C PHE A 359 -33.25 -2.55 18.65
N ASP A 360 -34.25 -3.42 18.48
CA ASP A 360 -35.46 -3.08 17.74
C ASP A 360 -36.24 -1.93 18.40
N LYS A 361 -36.49 -2.05 19.71
CA LYS A 361 -37.15 -1.01 20.50
C LYS A 361 -36.37 0.28 20.51
N GLY A 362 -35.05 0.20 20.68
CA GLY A 362 -34.19 1.37 20.71
C GLY A 362 -34.16 2.11 19.37
N VAL A 363 -33.96 1.40 18.27
CA VAL A 363 -33.97 1.96 16.91
C VAL A 363 -35.33 2.59 16.59
N ASP A 364 -36.43 1.96 16.96
CA ASP A 364 -37.77 2.50 16.73
C ASP A 364 -37.97 3.84 17.46
N LEU A 365 -37.63 3.91 18.74
CA LEU A 365 -37.68 5.16 19.52
C LEU A 365 -36.78 6.26 18.91
N MET A 366 -35.58 5.91 18.47
CA MET A 366 -34.68 6.87 17.82
C MET A 366 -35.26 7.42 16.51
N LYS A 367 -35.87 6.57 15.68
CA LYS A 367 -36.57 6.98 14.46
C LYS A 367 -37.76 7.90 14.77
N GLN A 368 -38.58 7.55 15.77
CA GLN A 368 -39.68 8.40 16.24
C GLN A 368 -39.17 9.78 16.70
N GLY A 369 -38.07 9.81 17.46
CA GLY A 369 -37.45 11.05 17.92
C GLY A 369 -36.97 11.93 16.77
N ILE A 370 -36.26 11.35 15.79
CA ILE A 370 -35.80 12.11 14.60
C ILE A 370 -36.98 12.61 13.77
N ALA A 371 -38.02 11.80 13.58
CA ALA A 371 -39.23 12.19 12.83
C ALA A 371 -40.00 13.35 13.49
N LYS A 372 -39.97 13.41 14.83
CA LYS A 372 -40.55 14.53 15.59
C LYS A 372 -39.75 15.84 15.43
N GLY A 373 -38.48 15.75 15.06
CA GLY A 373 -37.55 16.87 14.99
C GLY A 373 -36.71 16.99 16.26
N VAL A 374 -35.43 17.34 16.08
CA VAL A 374 -34.46 17.52 17.15
C VAL A 374 -33.96 18.96 17.11
N SER A 375 -34.16 19.71 18.19
CA SER A 375 -33.93 21.16 18.19
C SER A 375 -32.45 21.55 18.10
N LYS A 376 -31.56 20.72 18.65
CA LYS A 376 -30.11 20.97 18.69
C LYS A 376 -29.37 19.82 18.01
N ASN A 377 -28.56 20.17 17.02
CA ASN A 377 -27.75 19.24 16.25
C ASN A 377 -28.53 18.00 15.72
N PRO A 378 -29.58 18.19 14.92
CA PRO A 378 -30.39 17.09 14.40
C PRO A 378 -29.58 16.05 13.61
N GLU A 379 -28.52 16.46 12.92
CA GLU A 379 -27.65 15.53 12.19
C GLU A 379 -26.80 14.65 13.12
N ASP A 380 -26.54 15.05 14.37
CA ASP A 380 -25.86 14.20 15.38
C ASP A 380 -26.78 13.05 15.78
N ALA A 381 -28.08 13.34 15.93
CA ALA A 381 -29.08 12.31 16.21
C ALA A 381 -29.16 11.30 15.06
N LYS A 382 -29.06 11.75 13.80
CA LYS A 382 -28.98 10.86 12.63
C LYS A 382 -27.69 10.06 12.60
N LEU A 383 -26.53 10.66 12.90
CA LEU A 383 -25.27 9.93 13.02
C LEU A 383 -25.40 8.79 14.06
N ARG A 384 -25.99 9.10 15.22
CA ARG A 384 -26.25 8.13 16.28
C ARG A 384 -27.21 7.03 15.88
N LEU A 385 -28.29 7.36 15.17
CA LEU A 385 -29.18 6.35 14.59
C LEU A 385 -28.41 5.45 13.61
N GLY A 386 -27.56 6.04 12.77
CA GLY A 386 -26.77 5.33 11.79
C GLY A 386 -25.87 4.26 12.42
N TYR A 387 -25.10 4.60 13.46
CA TYR A 387 -24.26 3.60 14.12
C TYR A 387 -25.03 2.68 15.07
N ALA A 388 -26.17 3.11 15.63
CA ALA A 388 -27.08 2.21 16.36
C ALA A 388 -27.63 1.09 15.45
N LEU A 389 -28.01 1.44 14.23
CA LEU A 389 -28.40 0.48 13.19
C LEU A 389 -27.25 -0.46 12.80
N ALA A 390 -26.03 0.07 12.72
CA ALA A 390 -24.83 -0.72 12.45
C ALA A 390 -24.59 -1.77 13.54
N MET A 391 -24.65 -1.37 14.81
CA MET A 391 -24.51 -2.26 15.97
C MET A 391 -25.65 -3.29 16.04
N ALA A 392 -26.85 -2.92 15.59
CA ALA A 392 -28.00 -3.83 15.49
C ALA A 392 -27.92 -4.82 14.32
N GLY A 393 -26.87 -4.77 13.48
CA GLY A 393 -26.74 -5.60 12.28
C GLY A 393 -27.65 -5.17 11.11
N LYS A 394 -28.32 -4.01 11.22
CA LYS A 394 -29.24 -3.47 10.19
C LYS A 394 -28.48 -2.65 9.16
N LYS A 395 -27.59 -3.34 8.42
CA LYS A 395 -26.61 -2.72 7.51
C LYS A 395 -27.24 -1.78 6.48
N ASP A 396 -28.25 -2.22 5.72
CA ASP A 396 -28.83 -1.41 4.64
C ASP A 396 -29.49 -0.13 5.17
N GLU A 397 -30.19 -0.23 6.30
CA GLU A 397 -30.79 0.93 6.97
C GLU A 397 -29.72 1.88 7.52
N SER A 398 -28.65 1.34 8.12
CA SER A 398 -27.52 2.14 8.58
C SER A 398 -26.90 2.93 7.44
N LEU A 399 -26.63 2.27 6.30
CA LEU A 399 -26.06 2.90 5.12
C LEU A 399 -26.98 3.99 4.54
N ALA A 400 -28.30 3.77 4.55
CA ALA A 400 -29.25 4.78 4.10
C ALA A 400 -29.21 6.06 4.96
N VAL A 401 -29.01 5.92 6.27
CA VAL A 401 -28.89 7.05 7.21
C VAL A 401 -27.51 7.72 7.12
N LEU A 402 -26.43 6.95 6.99
CA LEU A 402 -25.06 7.47 7.06
C LEU A 402 -24.55 8.08 5.75
N LYS A 403 -24.94 7.55 4.57
CA LYS A 403 -24.44 8.05 3.28
C LYS A 403 -24.67 9.56 3.06
N PRO A 404 -25.84 10.13 3.39
CA PRO A 404 -26.06 11.58 3.27
C PRO A 404 -25.20 12.42 4.24
N LEU A 405 -24.78 11.85 5.37
CA LEU A 405 -23.93 12.52 6.35
C LEU A 405 -22.45 12.45 5.97
N ALA A 406 -22.07 11.47 5.15
CA ALA A 406 -20.69 11.14 4.80
C ALA A 406 -20.04 12.10 3.78
N VAL A 407 -20.67 13.23 3.46
CA VAL A 407 -20.23 14.17 2.43
C VAL A 407 -19.77 15.51 3.02
N GLY A 408 -18.83 16.16 2.33
CA GLY A 408 -18.30 17.46 2.73
C GLY A 408 -17.27 17.39 3.87
N THR A 409 -17.03 18.56 4.47
CA THR A 409 -15.96 18.81 5.45
C THR A 409 -16.46 18.94 6.89
N ASP A 410 -17.75 18.69 7.13
CA ASP A 410 -18.30 18.63 8.48
C ASP A 410 -17.61 17.50 9.26
N PRO A 411 -17.23 17.69 10.53
CA PRO A 411 -16.54 16.65 11.30
C PRO A 411 -17.35 15.36 11.46
N ARG A 412 -18.68 15.41 11.35
CA ARG A 412 -19.53 14.22 11.33
C ARG A 412 -19.36 13.39 10.06
N ALA A 413 -18.95 14.01 8.96
CA ALA A 413 -18.81 13.34 7.68
C ALA A 413 -17.71 12.28 7.73
N ASP A 414 -16.62 12.54 8.45
CA ASP A 414 -15.58 11.55 8.72
C ASP A 414 -16.15 10.36 9.49
N LEU A 415 -16.82 10.60 10.62
CA LEU A 415 -17.39 9.52 11.43
C LEU A 415 -18.44 8.70 10.67
N ALA A 416 -19.29 9.36 9.87
CA ALA A 416 -20.25 8.67 9.03
C ALA A 416 -19.56 7.79 7.97
N ARG A 417 -18.52 8.30 7.29
CA ARG A 417 -17.69 7.50 6.36
C ARG A 417 -17.07 6.30 7.05
N TYR A 418 -16.57 6.48 8.27
CA TYR A 418 -15.88 5.44 9.00
C TYR A 418 -16.83 4.34 9.50
N TRP A 419 -18.03 4.70 9.97
CA TRP A 419 -19.06 3.72 10.28
C TRP A 419 -19.54 2.97 9.04
N ILE A 420 -19.57 3.60 7.86
CA ILE A 420 -19.81 2.90 6.60
C ILE A 420 -18.67 1.91 6.32
N MET A 421 -17.41 2.37 6.38
CA MET A 421 -16.22 1.54 6.16
C MET A 421 -16.17 0.32 7.09
N TYR A 422 -16.48 0.50 8.38
CA TYR A 422 -16.54 -0.60 9.35
C TYR A 422 -17.53 -1.70 8.93
N GLN A 423 -18.65 -1.33 8.32
CA GLN A 423 -19.70 -2.29 7.92
C GLN A 423 -19.51 -2.88 6.53
N THR A 424 -18.81 -2.17 5.63
CA THR A 424 -18.68 -2.55 4.21
C THR A 424 -17.30 -3.05 3.84
N GLY A 425 -16.27 -2.70 4.62
CA GLY A 425 -14.88 -3.07 4.35
C GLY A 425 -14.59 -4.54 4.66
N PRO A 426 -13.38 -5.01 4.31
CA PRO A 426 -12.88 -6.30 4.75
C PRO A 426 -12.89 -6.40 6.29
N LYS A 427 -12.84 -7.63 6.82
CA LYS A 427 -12.62 -7.84 8.26
C LYS A 427 -11.28 -7.21 8.67
N ILE A 428 -11.26 -6.56 9.84
CA ILE A 428 -10.05 -5.97 10.41
C ILE A 428 -9.02 -7.09 10.63
N GLY A 429 -7.89 -6.97 9.95
CA GLY A 429 -6.78 -7.92 10.00
C GLY A 429 -5.91 -7.73 11.24
N ALA A 430 -4.95 -8.65 11.40
CA ALA A 430 -3.92 -8.53 12.45
C ALA A 430 -3.11 -7.23 12.30
N ALA A 431 -2.47 -6.81 13.38
CA ALA A 431 -1.57 -5.65 13.40
C ALA A 431 -0.49 -5.77 12.30
N GLU A 432 -0.06 -4.62 11.77
CA GLU A 432 1.00 -4.60 10.77
C GLU A 432 2.31 -5.11 11.41
N ALA A 433 3.03 -5.98 10.70
CA ALA A 433 4.35 -6.42 11.15
C ALA A 433 5.30 -5.20 11.15
N LYS A 434 5.83 -4.86 12.33
CA LYS A 434 6.77 -3.74 12.52
C LYS A 434 8.12 -3.96 11.83
#